data_AF-A0A8X7WTG5-F1
#
_entry.id   AF-A0A8X7WTG5-F1
#
_cell.length_a   1.000
_cell.length_b   1.000
_cell.length_c   1.000
_cell.angle_alpha   90.00
_cell.angle_beta   90.00
_cell.angle_gamma   90.00
#
_symmetry.space_group_name_H-M   'P 1'
#
loop_
_entity.id
_entity.type
_entity.pdbx_description
1 polymer ?
#
loop_
_entity_poly.entity_id
_entity_poly.type
_entity_poly.pdbx_seq_one_letter_code
_entity_poly.pdbx_strand_id
1 'polypeptide(L)'
;MNDSDPQLSVVAQELWDNDVNRLQPGKDYKISLQGKAGFAQPGNDGNDGAFLPLFAFVDENIFKKETFHAFISLLDNYESDAGEPEVVTPEEEFEIQRFLDSVMKTPIMKPDGNKHIMALQFSWKNGIKPKGSIFIGVSPEFEFALYTLCFLTSPNERVKLSFSLYEVEIVCHHYNQKHIGTTYPVLIKYL
;
A
#
# COMPACT_ATOMS: atom_id res chain seq x y z
N MET A 1 22.80 -14.47 -4.09
CA MET A 1 21.35 -14.25 -3.85
C MET A 1 21.28 -13.17 -2.80
N ASN A 2 20.46 -12.13 -2.99
CA ASN A 2 20.12 -11.27 -1.86
C ASN A 2 19.02 -11.99 -1.08
N ASP A 3 19.40 -12.50 0.09
CA ASP A 3 18.48 -13.02 1.10
C ASP A 3 17.79 -11.84 1.80
N SER A 4 16.71 -12.11 2.55
CA SER A 4 16.03 -11.09 3.35
C SER A 4 16.94 -10.55 4.44
N ASP A 5 16.98 -9.23 4.62
CA ASP A 5 17.72 -8.63 5.73
C ASP A 5 17.04 -9.00 7.06
N PRO A 6 17.71 -9.72 7.98
CA PRO A 6 17.07 -10.17 9.22
C PRO A 6 16.71 -9.03 10.17
N GLN A 7 17.48 -7.93 10.18
CA GLN A 7 17.21 -6.79 11.06
C GLN A 7 16.03 -5.98 10.54
N LEU A 8 15.99 -5.69 9.23
CA LEU A 8 14.84 -5.02 8.63
C LEU A 8 13.57 -5.89 8.70
N SER A 9 13.70 -7.21 8.61
CA SER A 9 12.59 -8.14 8.81
C SER A 9 12.02 -8.08 10.23
N VAL A 10 12.87 -7.96 11.27
CA VAL A 10 12.42 -7.74 12.65
C VAL A 10 11.72 -6.39 12.80
N VAL A 11 12.26 -5.30 12.25
CA VAL A 11 11.60 -3.98 12.30
C VAL A 11 10.28 -3.98 11.52
N ALA A 12 10.21 -4.66 10.38
CA ALA A 12 8.96 -4.82 9.62
C ALA A 12 7.92 -5.68 10.36
N GLN A 13 8.37 -6.70 11.10
CA GLN A 13 7.51 -7.45 12.03
C GLN A 13 6.99 -6.56 13.16
N GLU A 14 7.85 -5.72 13.74
CA GLU A 14 7.43 -4.74 14.74
C GLU A 14 6.40 -3.76 14.14
N LEU A 15 6.66 -3.13 12.99
CA LEU A 15 5.67 -2.27 12.32
C LEU A 15 4.34 -3.00 12.07
N TRP A 16 4.40 -4.26 11.60
CA TRP A 16 3.21 -5.07 11.36
C TRP A 16 2.44 -5.39 12.65
N ASP A 17 3.16 -5.73 13.71
CA ASP A 17 2.59 -6.04 15.03
C ASP A 17 2.03 -4.80 15.72
N ASN A 18 2.22 -3.60 15.17
CA ASN A 18 1.93 -2.32 15.80
C ASN A 18 0.98 -1.41 15.01
N ASP A 19 0.43 -1.93 13.91
CA ASP A 19 -0.57 -1.29 13.06
C ASP A 19 -1.96 -1.24 13.76
N VAL A 20 -2.08 -0.40 14.80
CA VAL A 20 -3.30 -0.27 15.63
C VAL A 20 -4.55 0.13 14.84
N ASN A 21 -4.35 0.75 13.68
CA ASN A 21 -5.42 1.27 12.83
C ASN A 21 -5.84 0.31 11.72
N ARG A 22 -5.16 -0.83 11.57
CA ARG A 22 -5.52 -1.92 10.67
C ARG A 22 -7.00 -2.26 10.72
N LEU A 23 -7.56 -2.42 9.55
CA LEU A 23 -8.95 -2.76 9.30
C LEU A 23 -9.13 -4.28 9.39
N GLN A 24 -10.17 -4.71 10.10
CA GLN A 24 -10.49 -6.12 10.31
C GLN A 24 -11.38 -6.65 9.17
N PRO A 25 -10.93 -7.66 8.39
CA PRO A 25 -11.77 -8.29 7.36
C PRO A 25 -13.05 -8.88 7.93
N GLY A 26 -14.15 -8.74 7.19
CA GLY A 26 -15.48 -9.18 7.57
C GLY A 26 -16.21 -8.24 8.53
N LYS A 27 -15.52 -7.29 9.15
CA LYS A 27 -16.08 -6.27 10.06
C LYS A 27 -15.96 -4.87 9.47
N ASP A 28 -14.74 -4.40 9.24
CA ASP A 28 -14.45 -3.04 8.78
C ASP A 28 -14.45 -2.95 7.24
N TYR A 29 -14.20 -4.08 6.54
CA TYR A 29 -14.37 -4.22 5.09
C TYR A 29 -14.62 -5.68 4.68
N LYS A 30 -15.11 -5.91 3.46
CA LYS A 30 -15.20 -7.25 2.86
C LYS A 30 -14.84 -7.22 1.39
N ILE A 31 -13.95 -8.12 0.99
CA ILE A 31 -13.53 -8.33 -0.40
C ILE A 31 -14.27 -9.48 -1.09
N SER A 32 -14.37 -9.40 -2.40
CA SER A 32 -14.93 -10.38 -3.33
C SER A 32 -13.91 -10.67 -4.43
N LEU A 33 -13.07 -11.68 -4.20
CA LEU A 33 -11.97 -12.05 -5.11
C LEU A 33 -12.43 -12.65 -6.45
N GLN A 34 -13.62 -13.27 -6.48
CA GLN A 34 -14.26 -13.79 -7.69
C GLN A 34 -13.36 -14.77 -8.47
N GLY A 35 -13.37 -14.69 -9.81
CA GLY A 35 -12.56 -15.53 -10.68
C GLY A 35 -11.10 -15.07 -10.79
N LYS A 36 -10.21 -15.99 -11.18
CA LYS A 36 -8.82 -15.64 -11.50
C LYS A 36 -8.77 -14.75 -12.74
N ALA A 37 -8.18 -13.56 -12.61
CA ALA A 37 -7.88 -12.70 -13.76
C ALA A 37 -7.09 -13.47 -14.82
N GLY A 38 -7.56 -13.42 -16.07
CA GLY A 38 -7.02 -14.19 -17.19
C GLY A 38 -5.56 -13.88 -17.55
N PHE A 39 -5.06 -14.55 -18.57
CA PHE A 39 -3.81 -14.15 -19.23
C PHE A 39 -4.14 -13.01 -20.19
N ALA A 40 -3.85 -11.77 -19.79
CA ALA A 40 -3.93 -10.62 -20.68
C ALA A 40 -2.90 -10.79 -21.82
N GLN A 41 -3.38 -11.04 -23.03
CA GLN A 41 -2.58 -10.93 -24.25
C GLN A 41 -2.86 -9.58 -24.92
N PRO A 42 -1.89 -8.96 -25.61
CA PRO A 42 -2.13 -7.71 -26.32
C PRO A 42 -3.26 -7.87 -27.35
N GLY A 43 -4.34 -7.09 -27.20
CA GLY A 43 -5.48 -7.12 -28.11
C GLY A 43 -6.56 -8.17 -27.81
N ASN A 44 -6.49 -8.88 -26.67
CA ASN A 44 -7.60 -9.67 -26.17
C ASN A 44 -7.86 -9.33 -24.71
N ASP A 45 -9.02 -8.72 -24.44
CA ASP A 45 -9.48 -8.38 -23.10
C ASP A 45 -9.76 -9.69 -22.34
N GLY A 46 -8.71 -10.18 -21.66
CA GLY A 46 -8.69 -11.52 -21.11
C GLY A 46 -9.89 -11.75 -20.18
N ASN A 47 -10.76 -12.68 -20.60
CA ASN A 47 -12.12 -12.87 -20.08
C ASN A 47 -12.25 -12.55 -18.59
N ASP A 48 -12.94 -11.46 -18.29
CA ASP A 48 -13.03 -10.94 -16.93
C ASP A 48 -13.75 -11.96 -16.03
N GLY A 49 -13.04 -12.45 -15.03
CA GLY A 49 -13.57 -13.38 -14.03
C GLY A 49 -14.27 -12.68 -12.87
N ALA A 50 -14.32 -11.34 -12.86
CA ALA A 50 -14.68 -10.52 -11.71
C ALA A 50 -15.73 -9.44 -12.06
N PHE A 51 -16.94 -9.88 -12.43
CA PHE A 51 -18.08 -9.02 -12.79
C PHE A 51 -18.63 -8.10 -11.68
N LEU A 52 -18.17 -8.22 -10.45
CA LEU A 52 -18.55 -7.41 -9.29
C LEU A 52 -17.36 -6.57 -8.79
N PRO A 53 -17.60 -5.47 -8.04
CA PRO A 53 -16.52 -4.74 -7.38
C PRO A 53 -15.69 -5.63 -6.44
N LEU A 54 -14.38 -5.36 -6.35
CA LEU A 54 -13.49 -6.05 -5.42
C LEU A 54 -13.93 -5.87 -3.96
N PHE A 55 -14.36 -4.67 -3.58
CA PHE A 55 -14.93 -4.41 -2.26
C PHE A 55 -16.44 -4.62 -2.30
N ALA A 56 -16.91 -5.64 -1.57
CA ALA A 56 -18.33 -5.86 -1.32
C ALA A 56 -18.90 -4.84 -0.32
N PHE A 57 -18.07 -4.41 0.64
CA PHE A 57 -18.27 -3.18 1.42
C PHE A 57 -16.94 -2.69 2.02
N VAL A 58 -16.93 -1.42 2.40
CA VAL A 58 -15.99 -0.80 3.35
C VAL A 58 -16.85 0.03 4.31
N ASP A 59 -16.63 -0.07 5.62
CA ASP A 59 -17.36 0.77 6.59
C ASP A 59 -16.81 2.19 6.55
N GLU A 60 -17.53 3.11 5.91
CA GLU A 60 -17.09 4.51 5.74
C GLU A 60 -16.85 5.25 7.07
N ASN A 61 -17.31 4.71 8.22
CA ASN A 61 -16.94 5.27 9.52
C ASN A 61 -15.43 5.19 9.79
N ILE A 62 -14.70 4.27 9.15
CA ILE A 62 -13.23 4.20 9.27
C ILE A 62 -12.54 5.40 8.64
N PHE A 63 -13.15 6.05 7.63
CA PHE A 63 -12.63 7.27 7.00
C PHE A 63 -12.70 8.50 7.93
N LYS A 64 -13.34 8.35 9.10
CA LYS A 64 -13.38 9.36 10.18
C LYS A 64 -12.26 9.16 11.21
N LYS A 65 -11.49 8.06 11.14
CA LYS A 65 -10.27 7.89 11.94
C LYS A 65 -9.23 8.92 11.49
N GLU A 66 -8.48 9.49 12.42
CA GLU A 66 -7.56 10.61 12.17
C GLU A 66 -6.59 10.37 11.00
N THR A 67 -5.89 9.22 10.99
CA THR A 67 -4.90 8.91 9.95
C THR A 67 -5.51 8.62 8.59
N PHE A 68 -6.60 7.86 8.52
CA PHE A 68 -7.33 7.62 7.26
C PHE A 68 -7.95 8.91 6.71
N HIS A 69 -8.52 9.76 7.57
CA HIS A 69 -9.09 11.04 7.15
C HIS A 69 -8.02 11.96 6.55
N ALA A 70 -6.91 12.14 7.28
CA ALA A 70 -5.80 12.98 6.81
C ALA A 70 -5.14 12.43 5.55
N PHE A 71 -5.06 11.09 5.39
CA PHE A 71 -4.55 10.48 4.16
C PHE A 71 -5.49 10.69 2.96
N ILE A 72 -6.81 10.55 3.15
CA ILE A 72 -7.79 10.74 2.07
C ILE A 72 -7.76 12.19 1.57
N SER A 73 -7.60 13.18 2.45
CA SER A 73 -7.38 14.59 2.13
C SER A 73 -6.02 14.92 1.51
N LEU A 74 -5.22 13.92 1.11
CA LEU A 74 -4.07 14.11 0.22
C LEU A 74 -4.30 13.53 -1.18
N LEU A 75 -5.34 12.70 -1.36
CA LEU A 75 -5.59 11.96 -2.59
C LEU A 75 -6.46 12.73 -3.58
N ASP A 76 -7.27 13.67 -3.08
CA ASP A 76 -8.08 14.60 -3.87
C ASP A 76 -7.26 15.73 -4.50
N ASN A 77 -6.09 16.05 -3.93
CA ASN A 77 -5.12 17.00 -4.48
C ASN A 77 -4.30 16.41 -5.66
N TYR A 78 -4.38 15.10 -5.93
CA TYR A 78 -3.54 14.45 -6.95
C TYR A 78 -3.98 14.77 -8.38
N GLU A 79 -3.30 15.72 -9.03
CA GLU A 79 -3.43 15.93 -10.48
C GLU A 79 -2.72 14.79 -11.25
N SER A 80 -3.43 14.24 -12.24
CA SER A 80 -2.98 13.14 -13.09
C SER A 80 -2.29 13.58 -14.37
N ASP A 81 -2.35 14.86 -14.73
CA ASP A 81 -1.62 15.44 -15.85
C ASP A 81 -0.21 15.90 -15.44
N ALA A 82 0.80 15.10 -15.78
CA ALA A 82 2.20 15.38 -15.50
C ALA A 82 2.83 16.45 -16.44
N GLY A 83 2.02 17.14 -17.27
CA GLY A 83 2.47 18.20 -18.16
C GLY A 83 2.66 19.56 -17.49
N GLU A 84 1.93 19.84 -16.40
CA GLU A 84 1.98 21.11 -15.67
C GLU A 84 2.83 20.99 -14.40
N PRO A 85 3.59 22.03 -14.00
CA PRO A 85 4.33 22.03 -12.75
C PRO A 85 3.37 22.13 -11.56
N GLU A 86 3.48 21.17 -10.63
CA GLU A 86 2.76 21.17 -9.35
C GLU A 86 3.02 22.48 -8.57
N VAL A 87 1.95 23.11 -8.08
CA VAL A 87 2.01 24.33 -7.28
C VAL A 87 1.39 24.04 -5.92
N VAL A 88 2.24 23.72 -4.94
CA VAL A 88 1.80 23.45 -3.56
C VAL A 88 1.18 24.71 -2.96
N THR A 89 -0.11 24.61 -2.64
CA THR A 89 -0.92 25.62 -1.97
C THR A 89 -0.71 25.60 -0.44
N PRO A 90 -1.02 26.69 0.28
CA PRO A 90 -1.01 26.69 1.74
C PRO A 90 -1.94 25.65 2.37
N GLU A 91 -3.05 25.35 1.68
CA GLU A 91 -4.01 24.31 2.05
C GLU A 91 -3.38 22.90 1.96
N GLU A 92 -2.74 22.56 0.84
CA GLU A 92 -2.02 21.29 0.67
C GLU A 92 -0.85 21.14 1.65
N GLU A 93 -0.08 22.20 1.90
CA GLU A 93 0.99 22.18 2.92
C GLU A 93 0.43 21.87 4.31
N PHE A 94 -0.72 22.45 4.67
CA PHE A 94 -1.39 22.17 5.93
C PHE A 94 -1.95 20.74 6.03
N GLU A 95 -2.45 20.18 4.93
CA GLU A 95 -2.91 18.78 4.86
C GLU A 95 -1.74 17.79 4.98
N ILE A 96 -0.61 18.08 4.35
CA ILE A 96 0.64 17.32 4.51
C ILE A 96 1.10 17.34 5.97
N GLN A 97 1.16 18.51 6.61
CA GLN A 97 1.52 18.61 8.04
C GLN A 97 0.55 17.83 8.93
N ARG A 98 -0.76 17.95 8.69
CA ARG A 98 -1.79 17.19 9.42
C ARG A 98 -1.60 15.68 9.29
N PHE A 99 -1.33 15.17 8.09
CA PHE A 99 -1.08 13.76 7.86
C PHE A 99 0.16 13.28 8.63
N LEU A 100 1.29 13.99 8.51
CA LEU A 100 2.52 13.67 9.23
C LEU A 100 2.30 13.67 10.75
N ASP A 101 1.65 14.69 11.30
CA ASP A 101 1.28 14.76 12.73
C ASP A 101 0.42 13.57 13.16
N SER A 102 -0.56 13.18 12.34
CA SER A 102 -1.48 12.08 12.66
C SER A 102 -0.77 10.72 12.69
N VAL A 103 0.08 10.47 11.69
CA VAL A 103 0.94 9.28 11.58
C VAL A 103 1.89 9.18 12.78
N MET A 104 2.55 10.28 13.16
CA MET A 104 3.55 10.29 14.24
C MET A 104 2.97 10.10 15.65
N LYS A 105 1.63 10.16 15.82
CA LYS A 105 0.94 9.91 17.10
C LYS A 105 0.61 8.44 17.38
N THR A 106 0.71 7.55 16.39
CA THR A 106 0.13 6.20 16.53
C THR A 106 0.98 5.27 17.42
N PRO A 107 0.39 4.63 18.45
CA PRO A 107 1.10 3.72 19.36
C PRO A 107 1.18 2.27 18.83
N ILE A 108 1.78 1.40 19.66
CA ILE A 108 2.35 0.09 19.32
C ILE A 108 1.51 -1.07 19.92
N MET A 109 0.67 -1.77 19.12
CA MET A 109 0.10 -3.15 19.27
C MET A 109 -0.85 -3.45 18.06
N LYS A 110 -1.34 -4.66 17.68
CA LYS A 110 -0.99 -6.08 17.93
C LYS A 110 -1.37 -6.87 16.64
N PRO A 111 -0.71 -7.98 16.24
CA PRO A 111 -1.02 -8.65 14.98
C PRO A 111 -2.32 -9.47 15.03
N ASP A 112 -3.04 -9.49 13.92
CA ASP A 112 -4.16 -10.38 13.65
C ASP A 112 -3.82 -11.47 12.60
N GLY A 113 -4.61 -12.53 12.56
CA GLY A 113 -4.35 -13.73 11.74
C GLY A 113 -4.79 -13.65 10.28
N ASN A 114 -5.03 -12.45 9.76
CA ASN A 114 -5.69 -12.23 8.47
C ASN A 114 -4.69 -12.00 7.31
N LYS A 115 -5.18 -12.18 6.07
CA LYS A 115 -4.39 -11.92 4.86
C LYS A 115 -4.60 -10.48 4.37
N HIS A 116 -3.55 -9.66 4.48
CA HIS A 116 -3.53 -8.26 4.04
C HIS A 116 -2.60 -7.99 2.85
N ILE A 117 -1.98 -9.02 2.24
CA ILE A 117 -1.21 -8.86 0.99
C ILE A 117 -1.79 -9.79 -0.08
N MET A 118 -2.12 -9.22 -1.23
CA MET A 118 -2.66 -9.96 -2.37
C MET A 118 -2.13 -9.43 -3.71
N ALA A 119 -1.99 -10.32 -4.69
CA ALA A 119 -1.75 -9.96 -6.08
C ALA A 119 -3.10 -9.74 -6.81
N LEU A 120 -3.28 -8.57 -7.40
CA LEU A 120 -4.50 -8.15 -8.09
C LEU A 120 -4.22 -7.74 -9.54
N GLN A 121 -5.27 -7.77 -10.36
CA GLN A 121 -5.31 -7.14 -11.68
C GLN A 121 -6.58 -6.30 -11.80
N PHE A 122 -6.48 -5.15 -12.44
CA PHE A 122 -7.62 -4.28 -12.72
C PHE A 122 -7.37 -3.47 -14.00
N SER A 123 -8.42 -2.86 -14.53
CA SER A 123 -8.34 -1.93 -15.66
C SER A 123 -8.48 -0.49 -15.18
N TRP A 124 -7.70 0.43 -15.74
CA TRP A 124 -7.73 1.86 -15.42
C TRP A 124 -7.87 2.68 -16.70
N LYS A 125 -8.88 3.56 -16.77
CA LYS A 125 -9.20 4.39 -17.95
C LYS A 125 -9.06 3.61 -19.28
N ASN A 126 -9.71 2.44 -19.35
CA ASN A 126 -9.71 1.46 -20.46
C ASN A 126 -8.39 0.70 -20.74
N GLY A 127 -7.32 0.89 -19.95
CA GLY A 127 -6.10 0.10 -20.05
C GLY A 127 -6.02 -0.99 -18.98
N ILE A 128 -5.83 -2.26 -19.38
CA ILE A 128 -5.54 -3.36 -18.44
C ILE A 128 -4.17 -3.12 -17.79
N LYS A 129 -4.12 -3.00 -16.46
CA LYS A 129 -2.85 -2.89 -15.73
C LYS A 129 -2.24 -4.29 -15.56
N PRO A 130 -0.89 -4.43 -15.51
CA PRO A 130 -0.24 -5.68 -15.12
C PRO A 130 -0.66 -6.12 -13.71
N LYS A 131 -0.46 -7.40 -13.40
CA LYS A 131 -0.68 -7.94 -12.04
C LYS A 131 0.33 -7.31 -11.08
N GLY A 132 -0.15 -6.64 -10.04
CA GLY A 132 0.65 -6.03 -8.97
C GLY A 132 0.26 -6.60 -7.61
N SER A 133 1.17 -6.57 -6.64
CA SER A 133 0.79 -6.85 -5.24
C SER A 133 0.44 -5.53 -4.55
N ILE A 134 -0.55 -5.57 -3.66
CA ILE A 134 -0.90 -4.44 -2.79
C ILE A 134 -1.10 -4.94 -1.37
N PHE A 135 -0.93 -4.03 -0.41
CA PHE A 135 -1.51 -4.20 0.92
C PHE A 135 -3.00 -3.87 0.89
N ILE A 136 -3.80 -4.49 1.78
CA ILE A 136 -5.24 -4.29 1.88
C ILE A 136 -5.65 -4.27 3.35
N GLY A 137 -6.22 -3.15 3.77
CA GLY A 137 -6.69 -2.95 5.14
C GLY A 137 -5.60 -2.67 6.16
N VAL A 138 -4.32 -2.62 5.79
CA VAL A 138 -3.30 -1.95 6.60
C VAL A 138 -3.61 -0.46 6.70
N SER A 139 -3.05 0.23 7.70
CA SER A 139 -3.19 1.68 7.79
C SER A 139 -2.21 2.45 6.90
N PRO A 140 -2.51 3.72 6.56
CA PRO A 140 -1.57 4.60 5.84
C PRO A 140 -0.20 4.72 6.52
N GLU A 141 -0.18 4.83 7.85
CA GLU A 141 1.02 4.92 8.67
C GLU A 141 1.91 3.68 8.59
N PHE A 142 1.34 2.47 8.48
CA PHE A 142 2.11 1.25 8.28
C PHE A 142 2.85 1.25 6.94
N GLU A 143 2.16 1.55 5.83
CA GLU A 143 2.80 1.61 4.51
C GLU A 143 3.83 2.74 4.45
N PHE A 144 3.50 3.92 4.97
CA PHE A 144 4.40 5.07 5.02
C PHE A 144 5.69 4.75 5.80
N ALA A 145 5.57 4.14 6.99
CA ALA A 145 6.73 3.76 7.81
C ALA A 145 7.58 2.68 7.13
N LEU A 146 6.96 1.65 6.54
CA LEU A 146 7.65 0.55 5.87
C LEU A 146 8.43 1.03 4.63
N TYR A 147 7.81 1.90 3.82
CA TYR A 147 8.43 2.47 2.63
C TYR A 147 9.53 3.47 2.98
N THR A 148 9.33 4.32 3.99
CA THR A 148 10.37 5.22 4.51
C THR A 148 11.58 4.45 5.03
N LEU A 149 11.36 3.36 5.78
CA LEU A 149 12.43 2.47 6.23
C LEU A 149 13.20 1.91 5.03
N CYS A 150 12.52 1.31 4.05
CA CYS A 150 13.16 0.71 2.88
C CYS A 150 13.96 1.72 2.05
N PHE A 151 13.44 2.94 1.87
CA PHE A 151 14.11 4.04 1.18
C PHE A 151 15.39 4.48 1.90
N LEU A 152 15.35 4.62 3.24
CA LEU A 152 16.50 5.05 4.02
C LEU A 152 17.58 3.96 4.15
N THR A 153 17.20 2.69 4.12
CA THR A 153 18.14 1.57 4.36
C THR A 153 18.68 0.92 3.08
N SER A 154 18.09 1.18 1.90
CA SER A 154 18.47 0.48 0.66
C SER A 154 19.07 1.39 -0.41
N PRO A 155 20.34 1.17 -0.81
CA PRO A 155 20.89 1.78 -2.02
C PRO A 155 20.47 1.05 -3.31
N ASN A 156 19.75 -0.08 -3.21
CA ASN A 156 19.52 -1.02 -4.32
C ASN A 156 18.08 -1.01 -4.87
N GLU A 157 17.24 -0.05 -4.47
CA GLU A 157 15.81 0.08 -4.83
C GLU A 157 14.92 -1.14 -4.50
N ARG A 158 15.46 -2.21 -3.92
CA ARG A 158 14.75 -3.45 -3.58
C ARG A 158 15.17 -3.95 -2.21
N VAL A 159 14.19 -4.25 -1.36
CA VAL A 159 14.41 -4.76 0.00
C VAL A 159 13.55 -5.98 0.21
N LYS A 160 14.16 -7.11 0.54
CA LYS A 160 13.43 -8.33 0.91
C LYS A 160 13.25 -8.41 2.40
N LEU A 161 12.01 -8.62 2.81
CA LEU A 161 11.55 -8.66 4.19
C LEU A 161 10.71 -9.90 4.43
N SER A 162 10.83 -10.48 5.62
CA SER A 162 9.91 -11.49 6.12
C SER A 162 9.20 -10.94 7.36
N PHE A 163 7.87 -10.87 7.33
CA PHE A 163 7.06 -10.47 8.47
C PHE A 163 5.69 -11.16 8.41
N SER A 164 5.12 -11.47 9.58
CA SER A 164 3.87 -12.19 9.73
C SER A 164 3.86 -13.48 8.89
N LEU A 165 2.94 -13.58 7.92
CA LEU A 165 2.75 -14.74 7.05
C LEU A 165 3.43 -14.57 5.67
N TYR A 166 4.30 -13.57 5.48
CA TYR A 166 4.71 -13.11 4.16
C TYR A 166 6.23 -13.02 4.01
N GLU A 167 6.72 -13.46 2.85
CA GLU A 167 7.98 -13.01 2.28
C GLU A 167 7.65 -12.00 1.17
N VAL A 168 8.17 -10.79 1.29
CA VAL A 168 7.84 -9.64 0.42
C VAL A 168 9.12 -8.97 -0.04
N GLU A 169 9.16 -8.56 -1.31
CA GLU A 169 10.15 -7.60 -1.80
C GLU A 169 9.48 -6.23 -1.94
N ILE A 170 9.91 -5.25 -1.15
CA ILE A 170 9.52 -3.85 -1.32
C ILE A 170 10.40 -3.28 -2.43
N VAL A 171 9.78 -2.83 -3.52
CA VAL A 171 10.43 -2.10 -4.59
C VAL A 171 10.20 -0.62 -4.33
N CYS A 172 11.26 0.16 -4.22
CA CYS A 172 11.28 1.58 -3.90
C CYS A 172 12.19 2.28 -4.91
N HIS A 173 11.65 3.07 -5.81
CA HIS A 173 12.46 3.83 -6.79
C HIS A 173 13.00 5.12 -6.17
N HIS A 174 14.23 5.55 -6.51
CA HIS A 174 14.88 6.71 -5.90
C HIS A 174 15.08 7.82 -6.94
N TYR A 175 14.52 9.00 -6.69
CA TYR A 175 14.81 10.19 -7.48
C TYR A 175 15.94 11.01 -6.87
N ASN A 176 17.05 11.13 -7.60
CA ASN A 176 18.29 11.81 -7.18
C ASN A 176 18.83 11.36 -5.81
N GLN A 177 18.53 10.13 -5.37
CA GLN A 177 18.83 9.57 -4.04
C GLN A 177 18.27 10.38 -2.84
N LYS A 178 17.46 11.42 -3.07
CA LYS A 178 16.93 12.32 -2.05
C LYS A 178 15.43 12.21 -1.86
N HIS A 179 14.71 11.80 -2.89
CA HIS A 179 13.26 11.70 -2.89
C HIS A 179 12.85 10.26 -3.18
N ILE A 180 11.87 9.79 -2.41
CA ILE A 180 11.20 8.52 -2.68
C ILE A 180 10.36 8.68 -3.94
N GLY A 181 10.48 7.75 -4.86
CA GLY A 181 9.65 7.61 -6.06
C GLY A 181 8.59 6.54 -5.86
N THR A 182 8.07 6.00 -6.96
CA THR A 182 7.08 4.91 -6.93
C THR A 182 7.57 3.75 -6.09
N THR A 183 6.82 3.42 -5.04
CA THR A 183 7.14 2.36 -4.07
C THR A 183 5.95 1.43 -3.88
N TYR A 184 6.18 0.12 -3.87
CA TYR A 184 5.14 -0.91 -3.82
C TYR A 184 5.68 -2.27 -3.34
N PRO A 185 4.82 -3.12 -2.75
CA PRO A 185 5.21 -4.48 -2.38
C PRO A 185 5.15 -5.42 -3.60
N VAL A 186 5.95 -6.47 -3.55
CA VAL A 186 5.86 -7.65 -4.41
C VAL A 186 5.83 -8.87 -3.50
N LEU A 187 4.68 -9.54 -3.43
CA LEU A 187 4.54 -10.77 -2.65
C LEU A 187 5.35 -11.88 -3.31
N ILE A 188 6.37 -12.39 -2.61
CA ILE A 188 7.20 -13.51 -3.09
C ILE A 188 6.51 -14.83 -2.78
N LYS A 189 6.13 -15.04 -1.52
CA LYS A 189 5.31 -16.17 -1.08
C LYS A 189 4.63 -15.89 0.26
N TYR A 190 3.63 -16.70 0.57
CA TYR A 190 3.19 -16.90 1.96
C TYR A 190 4.13 -17.90 2.64
N LEU A 191 4.41 -17.69 3.93
CA LEU A 191 5.18 -18.58 4.80
C LEU A 191 4.30 -19.69 5.40
#